data_AF-A0A4R2K6Q5-F1
#
_entry.id   AF-A0A4R2K6Q5-F1
#
_cell.length_a   1.000
_cell.length_b   1.000
_cell.length_c   1.000
_cell.angle_alpha   90.00
_cell.angle_beta   90.00
_cell.angle_gamma   90.00
#
_symmetry.space_group_name_H-M   'P 1'
#
loop_
_entity.id
_entity.type
_entity.pdbx_description
1 polymer ?
#
loop_
_entity_poly.entity_id
_entity_poly.type
_entity_poly.pdbx_seq_one_letter_code
_entity_poly.pdbx_strand_id
1 'polypeptide(L)'
;MDKKKGEIKHFVIYEGKEGESQGRYRLKNKLVVSGLAEGESMLEEVYAKVGNKWKLDKIERVYIRGDGAEWPKGGLEYFSGAEYRLDPYHLQKNLVEALWYDEETYDKVRELGGDKRL
;
A
#
# COMPACT_ATOMS: atom_id res chain seq x y z
N MET A 1 5.28 35.47 0.20
CA MET A 1 5.30 34.35 -0.78
C MET A 1 4.95 33.10 -0.02
N ASP A 2 3.78 32.52 -0.29
CA ASP A 2 3.43 31.21 0.25
C ASP A 2 4.38 30.14 -0.32
N LYS A 3 5.05 29.40 0.56
CA LYS A 3 5.81 28.22 0.16
C LYS A 3 4.79 27.18 -0.33
N LYS A 4 4.73 26.93 -1.64
CA LYS A 4 4.04 25.75 -2.17
C LYS A 4 4.65 24.51 -1.52
N LYS A 5 3.89 23.85 -0.65
CA LYS A 5 4.23 22.50 -0.16
C LYS A 5 3.93 21.53 -1.30
N GLY A 6 4.96 20.87 -1.82
CA GLY A 6 4.79 19.76 -2.76
C GLY A 6 4.53 18.47 -1.98
N GLU A 7 3.55 17.69 -2.41
CA GLU A 7 3.33 16.34 -1.91
C GLU A 7 4.12 15.36 -2.80
N ILE A 8 4.90 14.47 -2.17
CA ILE A 8 5.59 13.40 -2.90
C ILE A 8 4.70 12.16 -2.87
N LYS A 9 4.29 11.69 -4.04
CA LYS A 9 3.67 10.36 -4.18
C LYS A 9 4.80 9.32 -4.18
N HIS A 10 4.67 8.32 -3.32
CA HIS A 10 5.70 7.30 -3.11
C HIS A 10 5.11 5.90 -3.22
N PHE A 11 5.61 5.10 -4.16
CA PHE A 11 5.16 3.74 -4.40
C PHE A 11 6.30 2.75 -4.18
N VAL A 12 5.97 1.66 -3.49
CA VAL A 12 6.86 0.53 -3.28
C VAL A 12 6.17 -0.73 -3.79
N ILE A 13 6.67 -1.28 -4.89
CA ILE A 13 6.11 -2.44 -5.58
C ILE A 13 7.03 -3.64 -5.35
N TYR A 14 6.47 -4.80 -5.01
CA TYR A 14 7.23 -6.01 -4.69
C TYR A 14 6.36 -7.27 -4.80
N GLU A 15 6.99 -8.44 -4.97
CA GLU A 15 6.29 -9.74 -5.10
C GLU A 15 5.94 -10.39 -3.76
N GLY A 16 6.66 -10.01 -2.71
CA GLY A 16 6.48 -10.55 -1.37
C GLY A 16 7.62 -10.15 -0.44
N LYS A 17 7.56 -10.67 0.78
CA LYS A 17 8.62 -10.52 1.78
C LYS A 17 9.37 -11.84 1.91
N GLU A 18 10.70 -11.79 1.88
CA GLU A 18 11.57 -12.94 2.10
C GLU A 18 12.36 -12.75 3.41
N GLY A 19 12.50 -13.81 4.20
CA GLY A 19 13.26 -13.76 5.45
C GLY A 19 14.75 -13.56 5.16
N GLU A 20 15.37 -12.60 5.83
CA GLU A 20 16.81 -12.32 5.72
C GLU A 20 17.56 -12.78 6.98
N SER A 21 16.96 -12.59 8.15
CA SER A 21 17.44 -13.13 9.43
C SER A 21 16.31 -13.06 10.48
N GLN A 22 16.59 -13.44 11.74
CA GLN A 22 15.59 -13.44 12.80
C GLN A 22 14.90 -12.06 12.92
N GLY A 23 13.61 -12.02 12.61
CA GLY A 23 12.78 -10.81 12.62
C GLY A 23 13.02 -9.82 11.48
N ARG A 24 13.96 -10.08 10.54
CA ARG A 24 14.26 -9.19 9.41
C ARG A 24 13.80 -9.79 8.09
N TYR A 25 13.14 -8.96 7.29
CA TYR A 25 12.60 -9.34 5.98
C TYR A 25 13.05 -8.35 4.92
N ARG A 26 13.30 -8.86 3.71
CA ARG A 26 13.57 -8.07 2.51
C ARG A 26 12.37 -8.13 1.55
N LEU A 27 12.19 -7.10 0.74
CA LEU A 27 11.17 -7.07 -0.32
C LEU A 27 11.72 -7.73 -1.58
N LYS A 28 11.05 -8.80 -2.04
CA LYS A 28 11.42 -9.53 -3.24
C LYS A 28 11.14 -8.71 -4.51
N ASN A 29 12.13 -8.62 -5.39
CA ASN A 29 12.04 -7.92 -6.68
C ASN A 29 11.53 -6.47 -6.58
N LYS A 30 11.88 -5.76 -5.50
CA LYS A 30 11.44 -4.39 -5.21
C LYS A 30 11.64 -3.40 -6.38
N LEU A 31 10.62 -2.59 -6.66
CA LEU A 31 10.67 -1.38 -7.48
C LEU A 31 10.14 -0.20 -6.65
N VAL A 32 10.82 0.94 -6.73
CA VAL A 32 10.40 2.17 -6.04
C VAL A 32 10.18 3.25 -7.09
N VAL A 33 9.05 3.94 -7.00
CA VAL A 33 8.69 5.05 -7.87
C VAL A 33 8.28 6.22 -6.99
N SER A 34 8.79 7.42 -7.26
CA SER A 34 8.48 8.60 -6.48
C SER A 34 8.50 9.85 -7.34
N GLY A 35 7.56 10.76 -7.09
CA GLY A 35 7.46 11.99 -7.85
C GLY A 35 6.54 13.00 -7.19
N LEU A 36 6.56 14.22 -7.74
CA LEU A 36 5.74 15.35 -7.32
C LEU A 36 4.48 15.52 -8.19
N ALA A 37 4.22 14.57 -9.09
CA ALA A 37 3.06 14.61 -9.98
C ALA A 37 1.79 14.18 -9.23
N GLU A 38 0.63 14.52 -9.83
CA GLU A 38 -0.67 14.11 -9.34
C GLU A 38 -0.83 12.58 -9.32
N GLY A 39 -1.75 12.09 -8.49
CA GLY A 39 -1.90 10.65 -8.24
C GLY A 39 -2.12 9.81 -9.50
N GLU A 40 -2.93 10.31 -10.44
CA GLU A 40 -3.21 9.62 -11.71
C GLU A 40 -1.96 9.52 -12.60
N SER A 41 -1.26 10.63 -12.85
CA SER A 41 -0.02 10.63 -13.64
C SER A 41 1.06 9.76 -13.01
N MET A 42 1.12 9.71 -11.68
CA MET A 42 2.03 8.80 -10.98
C MET A 42 1.63 7.33 -11.14
N LEU A 43 0.34 7.01 -11.18
CA LEU A 43 -0.14 5.65 -11.45
C LEU A 43 0.19 5.21 -12.87
N GLU A 44 0.07 6.07 -13.87
CA GLU A 44 0.50 5.80 -15.25
C GLU A 44 2.00 5.47 -15.31
N GLU A 45 2.83 6.27 -14.63
CA GLU A 45 4.28 6.03 -14.56
C GLU A 45 4.58 4.69 -13.86
N VAL A 46 3.88 4.39 -12.75
CA VAL A 46 3.99 3.12 -12.05
C VAL A 46 3.61 1.97 -12.97
N TYR A 47 2.48 2.05 -13.66
CA TYR A 47 2.03 1.01 -14.60
C TYR A 47 3.07 0.74 -15.68
N ALA A 48 3.61 1.80 -16.31
CA ALA A 48 4.67 1.67 -17.32
C ALA A 48 5.94 1.01 -16.75
N LYS A 49 6.39 1.39 -15.56
CA LYS A 49 7.59 0.78 -14.93
C LYS A 49 7.34 -0.65 -14.48
N VAL A 50 6.14 -0.98 -14.02
CA VAL A 50 5.78 -2.36 -13.68
C VAL A 50 5.75 -3.21 -14.94
N GLY A 51 5.13 -2.76 -16.04
CA GLY A 51 5.12 -3.48 -17.32
C GLY A 51 6.50 -3.70 -17.94
N ASN A 52 7.47 -2.81 -17.66
CA ASN A 52 8.86 -3.01 -18.08
C ASN A 52 9.60 -4.07 -17.25
N LYS A 53 9.18 -4.32 -16.02
CA LYS A 53 9.87 -5.22 -15.08
C LYS A 53 9.19 -6.56 -14.91
N TRP A 54 7.86 -6.60 -15.02
CA TRP A 54 7.04 -7.81 -14.90
C TRP A 54 6.19 -8.02 -16.14
N LYS A 55 5.98 -9.29 -16.49
CA LYS A 55 5.02 -9.69 -17.50
C LYS A 55 3.62 -9.60 -16.90
N LEU A 56 2.91 -8.51 -17.18
CA LEU A 56 1.61 -8.20 -16.57
C LEU A 56 0.58 -9.31 -16.80
N ASP A 57 0.62 -9.97 -17.96
CA ASP A 57 -0.24 -11.10 -18.33
C ASP A 57 -0.05 -12.33 -17.43
N LYS A 58 1.06 -12.41 -16.70
CA LYS A 58 1.38 -13.51 -15.78
C LYS A 58 1.11 -13.18 -14.32
N ILE A 59 0.65 -11.97 -14.02
CA ILE A 59 0.36 -11.56 -12.65
C ILE A 59 -1.06 -12.03 -12.32
N GLU A 60 -1.18 -12.96 -11.38
CA GLU A 60 -2.48 -13.51 -10.97
C GLU A 60 -3.28 -12.54 -10.09
N ARG A 61 -2.59 -11.77 -9.23
CA ARG A 61 -3.21 -10.87 -8.27
C ARG A 61 -2.30 -9.72 -7.91
N VAL A 62 -2.88 -8.53 -7.81
CA VAL A 62 -2.19 -7.32 -7.36
C VAL A 62 -2.89 -6.80 -6.12
N TYR A 63 -2.12 -6.48 -5.07
CA TYR A 63 -2.65 -5.81 -3.90
C TYR A 63 -2.17 -4.37 -3.87
N ILE A 64 -3.10 -3.44 -4.07
CA ILE A 64 -2.83 -2.02 -3.94
C ILE A 64 -3.13 -1.64 -2.50
N ARG A 65 -2.13 -1.12 -1.80
CA ARG A 65 -2.27 -0.71 -0.40
C ARG A 65 -2.01 0.77 -0.23
N GLY A 66 -2.79 1.40 0.64
CA GLY A 66 -2.62 2.80 0.98
C GLY A 66 -3.32 3.17 2.29
N ASP A 67 -3.26 4.46 2.58
CA ASP A 67 -3.73 5.11 3.80
C ASP A 67 -5.23 5.38 3.86
N GLY A 68 -5.97 5.00 2.81
CA GLY A 68 -7.40 5.30 2.65
C GLY A 68 -7.70 6.52 1.78
N ALA A 69 -6.69 7.26 1.30
CA ALA A 69 -6.91 8.28 0.28
C ALA A 69 -7.54 7.69 -0.99
N GLU A 70 -8.22 8.52 -1.77
CA GLU A 70 -8.96 8.05 -2.96
C GLU A 70 -8.03 7.76 -4.14
N TRP A 71 -7.00 8.59 -4.34
CA TRP A 71 -6.14 8.51 -5.52
C TRP A 71 -5.42 7.17 -5.72
N PRO A 72 -4.94 6.42 -4.68
CA PRO A 72 -4.31 5.11 -4.90
C PRO A 72 -5.28 4.07 -5.45
N LYS A 73 -6.59 4.21 -5.21
CA LYS A 73 -7.61 3.29 -5.72
C LYS A 73 -7.73 3.34 -7.24
N GLY A 74 -7.32 4.44 -7.88
CA GLY A 74 -7.25 4.54 -9.34
C GLY A 74 -6.41 3.42 -9.98
N GLY A 75 -5.41 2.87 -9.25
CA GLY A 75 -4.62 1.75 -9.75
C GLY A 75 -5.41 0.46 -10.01
N LEU A 76 -6.64 0.34 -9.47
CA LEU A 76 -7.54 -0.78 -9.77
C LEU A 76 -7.93 -0.84 -11.24
N GLU A 77 -7.92 0.30 -11.93
CA GLU A 77 -8.23 0.39 -13.37
C GLU A 77 -7.04 -0.05 -14.24
N TYR A 78 -5.82 0.05 -13.70
CA TYR A 78 -4.58 -0.26 -14.43
C TYR A 78 -4.18 -1.73 -14.36
N PHE A 79 -4.45 -2.40 -13.24
CA PHE A 79 -3.96 -3.75 -12.99
C PHE A 79 -5.11 -4.76 -12.94
N SER A 80 -5.09 -5.73 -13.85
CA SER A 80 -6.06 -6.83 -13.84
C SER A 80 -5.95 -7.66 -12.56
N GLY A 81 -7.09 -8.04 -11.98
CA GLY A 81 -7.14 -8.79 -10.72
C GLY A 81 -6.64 -8.01 -9.50
N ALA A 82 -6.58 -6.67 -9.60
CA ALA A 82 -6.18 -5.84 -8.48
C ALA A 82 -7.26 -5.72 -7.40
N GLU A 83 -6.83 -5.71 -6.15
CA GLU A 83 -7.66 -5.45 -4.98
C GLU A 83 -7.03 -4.36 -4.13
N TYR A 84 -7.87 -3.44 -3.65
CA TYR A 84 -7.44 -2.43 -2.71
C TYR A 84 -7.55 -2.96 -1.27
N ARG A 85 -6.53 -2.68 -0.45
CA ARG A 85 -6.54 -2.95 0.99
C ARG A 85 -5.93 -1.77 1.74
N LEU A 86 -6.44 -1.46 2.93
CA LEU A 86 -5.71 -0.57 3.82
C LEU A 86 -4.36 -1.19 4.16
N ASP A 87 -3.31 -0.38 4.22
CA ASP A 87 -2.07 -0.89 4.77
C ASP A 87 -2.20 -1.11 6.29
N PRO A 88 -1.49 -2.11 6.84
CA PRO A 88 -1.66 -2.48 8.24
C PRO A 88 -1.36 -1.34 9.23
N TYR A 89 -0.44 -0.42 8.87
CA TYR A 89 -0.08 0.69 9.76
C TYR A 89 -1.23 1.69 9.88
N HIS A 90 -1.81 2.13 8.75
CA HIS A 90 -2.94 3.06 8.80
C HIS A 90 -4.20 2.41 9.37
N LEU A 91 -4.41 1.12 9.11
CA LEU A 91 -5.49 0.36 9.76
C LEU A 91 -5.31 0.39 11.29
N GLN A 92 -4.13 0.02 11.81
CA GLN A 92 -3.86 0.03 13.24
C GLN A 92 -3.99 1.43 13.83
N LYS A 93 -3.41 2.44 13.17
CA LYS A 93 -3.50 3.84 13.61
C LYS A 93 -4.96 4.28 13.75
N ASN A 94 -5.79 4.02 12.74
CA ASN A 94 -7.20 4.41 12.75
C ASN A 94 -7.98 3.65 13.83
N LEU A 95 -7.69 2.36 14.06
CA LEU A 95 -8.30 1.60 15.14
C LEU A 95 -7.96 2.16 16.51
N VAL A 96 -6.67 2.49 16.75
CA VAL A 96 -6.24 3.11 18.00
C VAL A 96 -6.90 4.47 18.18
N GLU A 97 -6.87 5.36 17.18
CA GLU A 97 -7.48 6.69 17.27
C GLU A 97 -8.99 6.63 17.54
N ALA A 98 -9.70 5.66 16.95
CA ALA A 98 -11.14 5.54 17.09
C ALA A 98 -11.59 4.82 18.37
N LEU A 99 -10.79 3.87 18.89
CA LEU A 99 -11.20 2.92 19.94
C LEU A 99 -10.27 2.92 21.16
N TRP A 100 -9.34 3.88 21.30
CA TRP A 100 -8.40 3.91 22.44
C TRP A 100 -9.07 3.88 23.82
N TYR A 101 -10.32 4.33 23.92
CA TYR A 101 -11.10 4.40 25.16
C TYR A 101 -11.94 3.14 25.44
N ASP A 102 -12.05 2.22 24.48
CA ASP A 102 -12.87 1.00 24.56
C ASP A 102 -12.03 -0.20 24.10
N GLU A 103 -11.23 -0.71 25.03
CA GLU A 103 -10.31 -1.82 24.82
C GLU A 103 -11.03 -3.11 24.36
N GLU A 104 -12.23 -3.37 24.88
CA GLU A 104 -13.01 -4.56 24.52
C GLU A 104 -13.44 -4.51 23.05
N THR A 105 -13.95 -3.36 22.59
CA THR A 105 -14.32 -3.18 21.19
C THR A 105 -13.08 -3.17 20.28
N TYR A 106 -11.99 -2.54 20.71
CA TYR A 106 -10.71 -2.55 19.98
C TYR A 106 -10.22 -3.99 19.72
N ASP A 107 -10.19 -4.84 20.75
CA ASP A 107 -9.73 -6.23 20.63
C ASP A 107 -10.62 -7.06 19.71
N LYS A 108 -11.94 -6.93 19.83
CA LYS A 108 -12.91 -7.59 18.94
C LYS A 108 -12.70 -7.22 17.48
N VAL A 109 -12.53 -5.93 17.18
CA VAL A 109 -12.33 -5.45 15.80
C VAL A 109 -10.97 -5.89 15.25
N ARG A 110 -9.92 -5.85 16.08
CA ARG A 110 -8.58 -6.31 15.72
C ARG A 110 -8.57 -7.80 15.36
N GLU A 111 -9.22 -8.64 16.16
CA GLU A 111 -9.31 -10.08 15.90
C GLU A 111 -10.07 -10.40 14.61
N LEU A 112 -11.19 -9.72 14.35
CA LEU A 112 -11.96 -9.87 13.12
C LEU A 112 -11.19 -9.42 11.87
N GLY A 113 -10.31 -8.42 12.01
CA GLY A 113 -9.45 -7.92 10.94
C GLY A 113 -8.36 -8.89 10.45
N GLY A 114 -8.15 -10.01 11.15
CA GLY A 114 -7.29 -11.10 10.70
C GLY A 114 -5.79 -10.87 10.83
N ASP A 115 -5.34 -9.81 11.51
CA ASP A 115 -3.91 -9.54 11.71
C ASP A 115 -3.43 -10.06 13.07
N LYS A 116 -2.86 -11.28 13.07
CA LYS A 116 -2.21 -11.89 14.25
C LYS A 116 -0.81 -11.31 14.56
N ARG A 117 -0.38 -10.25 13.87
CA ARG A 117 0.97 -9.65 14.00
C ARG A 117 0.95 -8.16 14.36
N LEU A 118 -0.19 -7.65 14.83
CA LEU A 118 -0.25 -6.39 15.59
C LEU A 118 -0.03 -6.65 17.08
#